data_AF-A0A6G3WIG4-F1
#
_entry.id   AF-A0A6G3WIG4-F1
#
_cell.length_a   1.000
_cell.length_b   1.000
_cell.length_c   1.000
_cell.angle_alpha   90.00
_cell.angle_beta   90.00
_cell.angle_gamma   90.00
#
_symmetry.space_group_name_H-M   'P 1'
#
loop_
_entity.id
_entity.type
_entity.pdbx_description
1 polymer ?
#
loop_
_entity_poly.entity_id
_entity_poly.type
_entity_poly.pdbx_seq_one_letter_code
_entity_poly.pdbx_strand_id
1 'polypeptide(L)'
;GYGTGAIMAVPAHDARDFAFARAFELPMRCVVQPSDDRGTDPATWDDAFSSYDAKLVNSANDEISLDGLGVVEAKARITDWLK
;
A
#
# COMPACT_ATOMS: atom_id res chain seq x y z
N GLY A 1 21.64 15.36 1.28
CA GLY A 1 20.38 14.73 1.71
C GLY A 1 19.80 13.91 0.57
N TYR A 2 18.81 13.07 0.85
CA TYR A 2 18.11 12.24 -0.15
C TYR A 2 16.62 12.57 -0.16
N GLY A 3 16.01 12.68 -1.34
CA GLY A 3 14.60 13.06 -1.50
C GLY A 3 14.30 14.49 -1.03
N THR A 4 13.08 14.71 -0.53
CA THR A 4 12.59 16.01 -0.05
C THR A 4 12.77 16.22 1.45
N GLY A 5 13.32 15.23 2.17
CA GLY A 5 13.39 15.22 3.64
C GLY A 5 12.13 14.70 4.34
N ALA A 6 11.10 14.30 3.59
CA ALA A 6 9.88 13.64 4.09
C ALA A 6 9.49 12.45 3.20
N ILE A 7 8.80 11.48 3.78
CA ILE A 7 8.25 10.31 3.08
C ILE A 7 6.78 10.11 3.47
N MET A 8 6.03 9.40 2.62
CA MET A 8 4.73 8.82 3.00
C MET A 8 4.95 7.40 3.49
N ALA A 9 4.42 7.05 4.67
CA ALA A 9 4.52 5.70 5.20
C ALA A 9 3.38 4.82 4.66
N VAL A 10 3.71 3.63 4.18
CA VAL A 10 2.73 2.62 3.72
C VAL A 10 3.03 1.27 4.40
N PRO A 11 2.65 1.11 5.69
CA PRO A 11 3.11 0.00 6.51
C PRO A 11 2.79 -1.38 5.97
N ALA A 12 1.63 -1.58 5.32
CA ALA A 12 1.29 -2.88 4.76
C ALA A 12 2.23 -3.31 3.62
N HIS A 13 2.96 -2.38 2.98
CA HIS A 13 3.68 -2.63 1.73
C HIS A 13 5.16 -2.19 1.75
N ASP A 14 5.66 -1.64 2.85
CA ASP A 14 7.09 -1.36 3.09
C ASP A 14 7.51 -1.94 4.45
N ALA A 15 8.57 -2.75 4.47
CA ALA A 15 9.03 -3.44 5.68
C ALA A 15 9.49 -2.50 6.80
N ARG A 16 10.04 -1.33 6.48
CA ARG A 16 10.49 -0.34 7.48
C ARG A 16 9.29 0.37 8.10
N ASP A 17 8.32 0.73 7.27
CA ASP A 17 7.07 1.33 7.72
C ASP A 17 6.25 0.33 8.55
N PHE A 18 6.27 -0.96 8.19
CA PHE A 18 5.64 -2.03 8.96
C PHE A 18 6.24 -2.15 10.36
N ALA A 19 7.57 -2.25 10.46
CA ALA A 19 8.26 -2.36 11.74
C ALA A 19 7.98 -1.13 12.63
N PHE A 20 7.96 0.06 12.04
CA PHE A 20 7.60 1.30 12.74
C PHE A 20 6.13 1.27 13.21
N ALA A 21 5.18 0.97 12.32
CA ALA A 21 3.78 0.91 12.67
C ALA A 21 3.47 -0.14 13.74
N ARG A 22 4.14 -1.30 13.70
CA ARG A 22 4.03 -2.33 14.75
C ARG A 22 4.57 -1.85 16.09
N ALA A 23 5.72 -1.17 16.10
CA ALA A 23 6.34 -0.69 17.34
C ALA A 23 5.53 0.43 18.02
N PHE A 24 4.80 1.23 17.23
CA PHE A 24 4.01 2.37 17.71
C PHE A 24 2.50 2.15 17.63
N GLU A 25 2.06 0.93 17.36
CA GLU A 25 0.64 0.54 17.26
C GLU A 25 -0.17 1.45 16.31
N LEU A 26 0.45 1.85 15.20
CA LEU A 26 -0.18 2.72 14.21
C LEU A 26 -1.11 1.93 13.28
N PRO A 27 -2.18 2.57 12.76
CA PRO A 27 -3.07 1.94 11.81
C PRO A 27 -2.34 1.50 10.54
N MET A 28 -2.70 0.30 10.05
CA MET A 28 -2.17 -0.26 8.81
C MET A 28 -3.33 -0.63 7.89
N ARG A 29 -3.21 -0.33 6.60
CA ARG A 29 -4.23 -0.61 5.61
C ARG A 29 -3.63 -1.38 4.44
N CYS A 30 -4.19 -2.55 4.15
CA CYS A 30 -3.88 -3.32 2.95
C CYS A 30 -4.54 -2.63 1.74
N VAL A 31 -3.73 -2.19 0.78
CA VAL A 31 -4.16 -1.60 -0.49
C VAL A 31 -3.75 -2.40 -1.73
N VAL A 32 -2.98 -3.48 -1.53
CA VAL A 32 -2.58 -4.44 -2.57
C VAL A 32 -3.04 -5.82 -2.12
N GLN A 33 -3.82 -6.52 -2.95
CA GLN A 33 -4.33 -7.85 -2.68
C GLN A 33 -3.18 -8.85 -2.49
N PRO A 34 -3.05 -9.48 -1.32
CA PRO A 34 -2.03 -10.51 -1.13
C PRO A 34 -2.32 -11.75 -1.95
N SER A 35 -1.26 -12.38 -2.45
CA SER A 35 -1.31 -13.57 -3.30
C SER A 35 -0.89 -14.85 -2.56
N ASP A 36 -0.66 -14.76 -1.25
CA ASP A 36 -0.15 -15.83 -0.39
C ASP A 36 -1.13 -16.18 0.74
N ASP A 37 -2.42 -15.96 0.50
CA ASP A 37 -3.53 -16.32 1.39
C ASP A 37 -3.49 -15.71 2.81
N ARG A 38 -2.61 -14.74 3.09
CA ARG A 38 -2.50 -14.05 4.40
C ARG A 38 -3.71 -13.19 4.80
N GLY A 39 -4.74 -13.12 3.95
CA GLY A 39 -5.89 -12.22 4.12
C GLY A 39 -5.54 -10.74 3.95
N THR A 40 -6.48 -9.84 4.20
CA THR A 40 -6.32 -8.38 3.98
C THR A 40 -6.23 -7.56 5.26
N ASP A 41 -6.13 -8.19 6.42
CA ASP A 41 -5.98 -7.51 7.71
C ASP A 41 -4.49 -7.47 8.12
N PRO A 42 -3.79 -6.34 7.98
CA PRO A 42 -2.37 -6.27 8.32
C PRO A 42 -2.07 -6.42 9.80
N ALA A 43 -3.07 -6.34 10.68
CA ALA A 43 -2.87 -6.58 12.12
C ALA A 43 -2.43 -8.03 12.41
N THR A 44 -2.80 -8.97 11.53
CA THR A 44 -2.48 -10.40 11.64
C THR A 44 -1.24 -10.81 10.85
N TRP A 45 -0.55 -9.88 10.20
CA TRP A 45 0.62 -10.20 9.36
C TRP A 45 1.90 -10.25 10.20
N ASP A 46 2.83 -11.10 9.77
CA ASP A 46 4.18 -11.18 10.34
C ASP A 46 5.14 -10.16 9.67
N ASP A 47 4.91 -9.84 8.40
CA ASP A 47 5.70 -8.92 7.60
C ASP A 47 4.87 -8.12 6.59
N ALA A 48 5.48 -7.08 6.01
CA ALA A 48 4.87 -6.31 4.92
C ALA A 48 4.76 -7.16 3.66
N PHE A 49 3.62 -7.08 2.97
CA PHE A 49 3.43 -7.72 1.67
C PHE A 49 3.64 -6.70 0.55
N SER A 50 4.50 -7.00 -0.43
CA SER A 50 4.60 -6.16 -1.63
C SER A 50 4.75 -7.04 -2.87
N SER A 51 4.00 -6.72 -3.93
CA SER A 51 4.08 -7.43 -5.21
C SER A 51 3.71 -6.50 -6.35
N TYR A 52 4.46 -6.58 -7.45
CA TYR A 52 4.19 -5.82 -8.68
C TYR A 52 3.08 -6.44 -9.54
N ASP A 53 2.80 -7.74 -9.35
CA ASP A 53 1.80 -8.48 -10.13
C ASP A 53 0.43 -8.53 -9.44
N ALA A 54 0.33 -7.98 -8.24
CA ALA A 54 -0.90 -7.94 -7.48
C ALA A 54 -1.87 -6.85 -7.98
N LYS A 55 -3.13 -7.00 -7.58
CA LYS A 55 -4.20 -6.03 -7.86
C LYS A 55 -4.39 -5.07 -6.69
N LEU A 56 -4.77 -3.84 -6.99
CA LEU A 56 -5.11 -2.85 -5.99
C LEU A 56 -6.49 -3.15 -5.40
N VAL A 57 -6.62 -2.91 -4.10
CA VAL A 57 -7.84 -3.04 -3.31
C VAL A 57 -7.94 -1.87 -2.33
N ASN A 58 -9.12 -1.59 -1.79
CA ASN A 58 -9.33 -0.55 -0.77
C ASN A 58 -8.80 0.85 -1.16
N SER A 59 -8.76 1.15 -2.46
CA SER A 59 -8.06 2.27 -3.10
C SER A 59 -9.00 3.09 -4.00
N ALA A 60 -10.21 3.37 -3.50
CA ALA A 60 -11.22 4.17 -4.17
C ALA A 60 -11.71 5.34 -3.29
N ASN A 61 -12.07 6.44 -3.94
CA ASN A 61 -12.76 7.60 -3.37
C ASN A 61 -13.82 8.14 -4.37
N ASP A 62 -14.40 9.30 -4.10
CA ASP A 62 -15.48 9.88 -4.92
C ASP A 62 -15.04 10.31 -6.33
N GLU A 63 -13.74 10.50 -6.57
CA GLU A 63 -13.20 11.03 -7.83
C GLU A 63 -12.47 9.97 -8.66
N ILE A 64 -11.87 8.98 -7.99
CA ILE A 64 -11.01 7.98 -8.63
C ILE A 64 -11.14 6.63 -7.93
N SER A 65 -11.09 5.56 -8.73
CA SER A 65 -10.91 4.20 -8.24
C SER A 65 -9.72 3.53 -8.91
N LEU A 66 -8.86 2.96 -8.07
CA LEU A 66 -7.76 2.09 -8.47
C LEU A 66 -8.09 0.61 -8.24
N ASP A 67 -9.22 0.30 -7.61
CA ASP A 67 -9.57 -1.07 -7.26
C ASP A 67 -9.66 -1.97 -8.51
N GLY A 68 -9.05 -3.16 -8.41
CA GLY A 68 -9.01 -4.14 -9.49
C GLY A 68 -7.94 -3.91 -10.55
N LEU A 69 -7.27 -2.75 -10.57
CA LEU A 69 -6.16 -2.49 -11.48
C LEU A 69 -4.89 -3.23 -11.07
N GLY A 70 -4.00 -3.49 -12.03
CA GLY A 70 -2.63 -3.92 -11.74
C GLY A 70 -1.74 -2.73 -11.33
N VAL A 71 -0.64 -3.01 -10.62
CA VAL A 71 0.25 -1.97 -10.05
C VAL A 71 0.75 -0.96 -11.08
N VAL A 72 1.12 -1.41 -12.27
CA VAL A 72 1.64 -0.52 -13.32
C VAL A 72 0.56 0.46 -13.81
N GLU A 73 -0.64 -0.05 -14.06
CA GLU A 73 -1.78 0.78 -14.49
C GLU A 73 -2.21 1.75 -13.39
N ALA A 74 -2.29 1.27 -12.14
CA ALA A 74 -2.65 2.09 -11.00
C ALA A 74 -1.67 3.25 -10.77
N LYS A 75 -0.36 2.99 -10.91
CA LYS A 75 0.68 4.04 -10.83
C LYS A 75 0.49 5.11 -11.90
N ALA A 76 0.22 4.72 -13.13
CA ALA A 76 -0.03 5.67 -14.22
C ALA A 76 -1.29 6.51 -13.95
N ARG A 77 -2.38 5.85 -13.53
CA ARG A 77 -3.67 6.51 -13.26
C ARG A 77 -3.59 7.49 -12.10
N ILE A 78 -3.01 7.11 -10.97
CA ILE A 78 -2.91 8.01 -9.80
C ILE A 78 -1.95 9.17 -10.05
N THR A 79 -0.88 8.95 -10.83
CA THR A 79 0.05 10.02 -11.21
C THR A 79 -0.62 11.05 -12.11
N ASP A 80 -1.54 10.63 -12.97
CA ASP A 80 -2.28 11.55 -13.82
C ASP A 80 -3.32 12.38 -13.04
N TRP A 81 -4.03 11.75 -12.10
CA TRP A 81 -5.01 12.43 -11.25
C TRP A 81 -4.38 13.42 -10.26
N LEU A 82 -3.16 13.17 -9.76
CA LEU A 82 -2.46 14.06 -8.82
C LEU A 82 -1.84 15.33 -9.46
N LYS A 83 -1.91 15.49 -10.79
CA LYS A 83 -1.36 16.66 -11.49
C LYS A 83 -2.23 17.90 -11.29
#